data_AF-A0A2N0TMC0-F1
#
_entry.id   AF-A0A2N0TMC0-F1
#
_cell.length_a   1.000
_cell.length_b   1.000
_cell.length_c   1.000
_cell.angle_alpha   90.00
_cell.angle_beta   90.00
_cell.angle_gamma   90.00
#
_symmetry.space_group_name_H-M   'P 1'
#
loop_
_entity.id
_entity.type
_entity.pdbx_description
1 polymer ?
#
loop_
_entity_poly.entity_id
_entity_poly.type
_entity_poly.pdbx_seq_one_letter_code
_entity_poly.pdbx_strand_id
1 'polypeptide(L)'
;MKLFRIILLLFFIHLFLGCDPSIINPDSYGKKWKNTFLWFNPDNLETIYVSKNGDPDSAVESKNNTDYTLSWSTTGDTYDLSFSSKNHPIHFAFFDGYPVESINEEIPWLKDDGKFHLSSERLLPPANGLYRIMLSEDLTK
;
A
#
# COMPACT_ATOMS: atom_id res chain seq x y z
N MET A 1 -28.01 -19.94 -36.86
CA MET A 1 -27.48 -20.28 -35.51
C MET A 1 -26.01 -19.87 -35.27
N LYS A 2 -25.43 -18.93 -36.03
CA LYS A 2 -24.05 -18.46 -35.78
C LYS A 2 -23.97 -17.09 -35.08
N LEU A 3 -25.02 -16.26 -35.18
CA LEU A 3 -25.05 -14.92 -34.61
C LEU A 3 -25.23 -14.91 -33.08
N PHE A 4 -25.95 -15.90 -32.53
CA PHE A 4 -26.25 -15.97 -31.08
C PHE A 4 -25.05 -16.40 -30.22
N ARG A 5 -24.06 -17.09 -30.81
CA ARG A 5 -22.85 -17.54 -30.09
C ARG A 5 -21.82 -16.42 -29.88
N ILE A 6 -21.83 -15.37 -30.71
CA ILE A 6 -20.89 -14.25 -30.61
C ILE A 6 -21.32 -13.25 -29.53
N ILE A 7 -22.63 -13.02 -29.37
CA ILE A 7 -23.17 -12.12 -28.35
C ILE A 7 -22.95 -12.68 -26.93
N LEU A 8 -23.03 -14.00 -26.75
CA LEU A 8 -22.77 -14.64 -25.46
C LEU A 8 -21.28 -14.60 -25.07
N LEU A 9 -20.36 -14.60 -26.06
CA LEU A 9 -18.93 -14.48 -25.82
C LEU A 9 -18.52 -13.05 -25.43
N LEU A 10 -19.19 -12.04 -26.01
CA LEU A 10 -18.97 -10.62 -25.68
C LEU A 10 -19.47 -10.25 -24.28
N PHE A 11 -20.49 -10.95 -23.76
CA PHE A 11 -20.97 -10.75 -22.39
C PHE A 11 -20.01 -11.35 -21.33
N PHE A 12 -19.25 -12.39 -21.69
CA PHE A 12 -18.28 -13.01 -20.78
C PHE A 12 -16.97 -12.21 -20.64
N ILE A 13 -16.59 -11.44 -21.66
CA ILE A 13 -15.38 -10.58 -21.62
C ILE A 13 -15.58 -9.34 -20.73
N HIS A 14 -16.84 -8.93 -20.47
CA HIS A 14 -17.12 -7.81 -19.57
C HIS A 14 -17.10 -8.18 -18.08
N LEU A 15 -17.05 -9.47 -17.73
CA LEU A 15 -17.02 -9.92 -16.32
C LEU A 15 -15.60 -10.04 -15.74
N PHE A 16 -14.56 -9.84 -16.54
CA PHE A 16 -13.16 -9.86 -16.09
C PHE A 16 -12.45 -8.51 -16.22
N LEU A 17 -13.18 -7.42 -16.45
CA LEU A 17 -12.70 -6.08 -16.10
C LEU A 17 -12.98 -5.81 -14.61
N GLY A 18 -12.57 -6.76 -13.75
CA GLY A 18 -12.15 -6.39 -12.41
C GLY A 18 -10.90 -5.57 -12.61
N CYS A 19 -11.09 -4.27 -12.87
CA CYS A 19 -10.05 -3.28 -12.77
C CYS A 19 -9.56 -3.39 -11.33
N ASP A 20 -8.50 -4.17 -11.10
CA ASP A 20 -7.71 -3.99 -9.89
C ASP A 20 -7.33 -2.51 -9.94
N PRO A 21 -7.67 -1.70 -8.93
CA PRO A 21 -7.24 -0.32 -8.89
C PRO A 21 -5.74 -0.31 -8.58
N SER A 22 -4.95 -0.74 -9.54
CA SER A 22 -3.53 -0.48 -9.58
C SER A 22 -3.35 1.03 -9.75
N ILE A 23 -2.81 1.61 -8.68
CA ILE A 23 -2.09 2.89 -8.61
C ILE A 23 -2.77 4.08 -9.26
N ILE A 24 -3.35 4.92 -8.41
CA ILE A 24 -3.37 6.37 -8.62
C ILE A 24 -3.06 7.00 -7.25
N ASN A 25 -2.56 8.22 -7.24
CA ASN A 25 -2.22 9.02 -6.05
C ASN A 25 -3.14 8.75 -4.82
N PRO A 26 -2.59 8.41 -3.63
CA PRO A 26 -3.36 8.16 -2.39
C PRO A 26 -4.32 9.31 -2.02
N ASP A 27 -3.97 10.55 -2.37
CA ASP A 27 -4.78 11.75 -2.08
C ASP A 27 -6.09 11.78 -2.87
N SER A 28 -6.18 11.04 -3.98
CA SER A 28 -7.42 10.91 -4.77
C SER A 28 -8.41 9.90 -4.18
N TYR A 29 -7.96 9.08 -3.21
CA TYR A 29 -8.70 7.91 -2.73
C TYR A 29 -9.26 8.02 -1.32
N GLY A 30 -8.89 9.05 -0.54
CA GLY A 30 -9.35 9.24 0.84
C GLY A 30 -10.87 9.34 1.02
N LYS A 31 -11.65 9.49 -0.06
CA LYS A 31 -13.12 9.49 -0.03
C LYS A 31 -13.78 8.15 -0.40
N LYS A 32 -13.05 7.22 -1.03
CA LYS A 32 -13.64 5.98 -1.57
C LYS A 32 -13.30 4.73 -0.74
N TRP A 33 -12.19 4.73 -0.01
CA TRP A 33 -11.69 3.56 0.71
C TRP A 33 -11.32 3.91 2.16
N LYS A 34 -11.51 2.96 3.08
CA LYS A 34 -10.99 3.10 4.45
C LYS A 34 -9.49 2.82 4.44
N ASN A 35 -8.72 3.90 4.54
CA ASN A 35 -7.28 3.84 4.57
C ASN A 35 -6.75 3.94 6.00
N THR A 36 -5.65 3.25 6.26
CA THR A 36 -4.83 3.41 7.46
C THR A 36 -3.46 3.91 7.02
N PHE A 37 -2.93 4.92 7.70
CA PHE A 37 -1.61 5.47 7.41
C PHE A 37 -0.69 5.16 8.57
N LEU A 38 0.41 4.48 8.25
CA LEU A 38 1.50 4.22 9.18
C LEU A 38 2.58 5.26 8.96
N TRP A 39 3.08 5.82 10.06
CA TRP A 39 4.22 6.72 10.07
C TRP A 39 5.32 6.09 10.90
N PHE A 40 6.54 6.08 10.39
CA PHE A 40 7.66 5.46 11.10
C PHE A 40 8.97 6.20 10.85
N ASN A 41 9.84 6.17 11.86
CA ASN A 41 11.22 6.59 11.72
C ASN A 41 12.06 5.33 11.46
N PRO A 42 12.85 5.25 10.37
CA PRO A 42 13.70 4.10 10.10
C PRO A 42 14.72 3.81 11.21
N ASP A 43 15.13 4.83 11.98
CA ASP A 43 16.07 4.72 13.10
C ASP A 43 15.39 4.27 14.41
N ASN A 44 14.06 4.33 14.49
CA ASN A 44 13.28 3.88 15.65
C ASN A 44 12.01 3.18 15.20
N LEU A 45 12.08 1.85 15.09
CA LEU A 45 10.96 0.99 14.73
C LEU A 45 10.24 0.41 15.96
N GLU A 46 10.62 0.74 17.20
CA GLU A 46 9.87 0.26 18.37
C GLU A 46 8.49 0.90 18.44
N THR A 47 8.43 2.16 18.02
CA THR A 47 7.23 2.98 17.92
C THR A 47 6.91 3.30 16.47
N ILE A 48 5.67 3.03 16.07
CA ILE A 48 5.07 3.56 14.84
C ILE A 48 3.89 4.46 15.23
N TYR A 49 3.44 5.31 14.31
CA TYR A 49 2.24 6.13 14.52
C TYR A 49 1.19 5.76 13.49
N VAL A 50 -0.07 5.73 13.92
CA VAL A 50 -1.18 5.27 13.10
C VAL A 50 -2.24 6.35 13.02
N SER A 51 -2.63 6.73 11.81
CA SER A 51 -3.72 7.68 11.55
C SER A 51 -4.71 7.11 10.53
N LYS A 52 -5.97 7.56 10.56
CA LYS A 52 -7.03 7.08 9.65
C LYS A 52 -7.35 8.04 8.50
N ASN A 53 -6.82 9.26 8.55
CA ASN A 53 -7.09 10.33 7.60
C ASN A 53 -5.83 10.82 6.85
N GLY A 54 -4.66 10.27 7.16
CA GLY A 54 -3.39 10.69 6.57
C GLY A 54 -2.83 11.99 7.14
N ASP A 55 -3.39 12.47 8.25
CA ASP A 55 -2.89 13.62 9.01
C ASP A 55 -1.96 13.15 10.14
N PRO A 56 -0.67 13.52 10.12
CA PRO A 56 0.30 13.11 11.15
C PRO A 56 -0.05 13.65 12.54
N ASP A 57 -0.72 14.80 12.65
CA ASP A 57 -1.07 15.40 13.95
C ASP A 57 -2.19 14.61 14.65
N SER A 58 -2.97 13.85 13.88
CA SER A 58 -3.99 12.94 14.41
C SER A 58 -3.46 11.52 14.69
N ALA A 59 -2.19 11.26 14.37
CA ALA A 59 -1.62 9.93 14.49
C ALA A 59 -1.43 9.54 15.95
N VAL A 60 -1.85 8.32 16.28
CA VAL A 60 -1.72 7.75 17.62
C VAL A 60 -0.51 6.82 17.65
N GLU A 61 0.31 6.95 18.68
CA GLU A 61 1.41 6.04 18.92
C GLU A 61 0.91 4.60 19.05
N SER A 62 1.57 3.68 18.35
CA SER A 62 1.35 2.24 18.44
C SER A 62 2.69 1.53 18.51
N LYS A 63 2.77 0.55 19.40
CA LYS A 63 3.96 -0.29 19.50
C LYS A 63 4.03 -1.17 18.24
N ASN A 64 5.19 -1.21 17.62
CA ASN A 64 5.43 -2.14 16.52
C ASN A 64 5.24 -3.58 17.00
N ASN A 65 4.69 -4.43 16.14
CA ASN A 65 4.23 -5.78 16.45
C ASN A 65 3.02 -5.86 17.41
N THR A 66 2.24 -4.79 17.61
CA THR A 66 0.90 -4.90 18.22
C THR A 66 -0.14 -5.16 17.15
N ASP A 67 -0.52 -4.14 16.39
CA ASP A 67 -1.52 -4.23 15.30
C ASP A 67 -0.87 -4.40 13.94
N TYR A 68 0.25 -3.72 13.74
CA TYR A 68 1.06 -3.77 12.53
C TYR A 68 2.47 -4.23 12.89
N THR A 69 3.06 -5.02 12.01
CA THR A 69 4.47 -5.39 12.07
C THR A 69 5.18 -4.68 10.95
N LEU A 70 6.22 -3.91 11.25
CA LEU A 70 7.05 -3.21 10.28
C LEU A 70 8.52 -3.54 10.50
N SER A 71 9.25 -3.79 9.42
CA SER A 71 10.70 -3.99 9.43
C SER A 71 11.34 -3.13 8.36
N TRP A 72 12.45 -2.49 8.71
CA TRP A 72 13.24 -1.66 7.83
C TRP A 72 14.73 -2.02 7.99
N SER A 73 15.43 -2.15 6.89
CA SER A 73 16.90 -2.27 6.89
C SER A 73 17.49 -1.60 5.65
N THR A 74 18.77 -1.24 5.75
CA THR A 74 19.56 -0.75 4.62
C THR A 74 20.83 -1.59 4.51
N THR A 75 21.13 -2.06 3.30
CA THR A 75 22.34 -2.81 2.99
C THR A 75 23.00 -2.15 1.78
N GLY A 76 24.07 -1.38 2.02
CA GLY A 76 24.65 -0.53 0.98
C GLY A 76 23.63 0.53 0.55
N ASP A 77 23.37 0.59 -0.76
CA ASP A 77 22.43 1.54 -1.36
C ASP A 77 20.99 0.99 -1.47
N THR A 78 20.79 -0.27 -1.07
CA THR A 78 19.47 -0.92 -1.10
C THR A 78 18.78 -0.79 0.26
N TYR A 79 17.51 -0.41 0.26
CA TYR A 79 16.65 -0.53 1.43
C TYR A 79 15.65 -1.67 1.26
N ASP A 80 15.35 -2.32 2.38
CA ASP A 80 14.34 -3.35 2.48
C ASP A 80 13.25 -2.90 3.47
N LEU A 81 12.02 -2.81 2.98
CA LEU A 81 10.83 -2.50 3.77
C LEU A 81 9.91 -3.72 3.74
N SER A 82 9.47 -4.17 4.90
CA SER A 82 8.34 -5.09 4.98
C SER A 82 7.32 -4.65 6.00
N PHE A 83 6.06 -4.95 5.74
CA PHE A 83 5.01 -4.76 6.72
C PHE A 83 3.87 -5.78 6.56
N SER A 84 3.11 -5.96 7.64
CA SER A 84 1.86 -6.71 7.68
C SER A 84 0.92 -6.13 8.73
N SER A 85 -0.36 -6.49 8.64
CA SER A 85 -1.37 -6.20 9.67
C SER A 85 -1.83 -7.52 10.28
N LYS A 86 -2.02 -7.54 11.60
CA LYS A 86 -2.48 -8.74 12.32
C LYS A 86 -3.99 -8.93 12.27
N ASN A 87 -4.72 -7.82 12.22
CA ASN A 87 -6.16 -7.80 12.40
C ASN A 87 -6.92 -7.59 11.09
N HIS A 88 -6.25 -7.07 10.06
CA HIS A 88 -6.90 -6.67 8.81
C HIS A 88 -6.09 -7.13 7.59
N PRO A 89 -6.73 -7.74 6.58
CA PRO A 89 -6.06 -8.02 5.32
C PRO A 89 -5.71 -6.71 4.61
N ILE A 90 -4.48 -6.58 4.14
CA ILE A 90 -4.05 -5.42 3.36
C ILE A 90 -4.19 -5.77 1.88
N HIS A 91 -4.96 -4.98 1.15
CA HIS A 91 -5.23 -5.21 -0.27
C HIS A 91 -4.28 -4.42 -1.15
N PHE A 92 -4.10 -3.14 -0.83
CA PHE A 92 -3.14 -2.26 -1.47
C PHE A 92 -2.34 -1.46 -0.45
N ALA A 93 -1.14 -1.07 -0.87
CA ALA A 93 -0.29 -0.20 -0.10
C ALA A 93 0.49 0.76 -0.99
N PHE A 94 0.71 1.96 -0.48
CA PHE A 94 1.54 2.99 -1.10
C PHE A 94 2.58 3.46 -0.12
N PHE A 95 3.84 3.54 -0.56
CA PHE A 95 4.97 4.02 0.24
C PHE A 95 5.51 5.30 -0.38
N ASP A 96 5.40 6.41 0.34
CA ASP A 96 5.82 7.73 -0.15
C ASP A 96 7.33 7.84 -0.39
N GLY A 97 8.13 6.95 0.22
CA GLY A 97 9.56 6.90 -0.01
C GLY A 97 9.93 6.30 -1.37
N TYR A 98 9.01 5.64 -2.08
CA TYR A 98 9.30 5.11 -3.42
C TYR A 98 9.01 6.17 -4.50
N PRO A 99 10.02 6.60 -5.29
CA PRO A 99 9.88 7.68 -6.26
C PRO A 99 9.18 7.22 -7.53
N VAL A 100 7.86 7.03 -7.51
CA VAL A 100 7.06 6.69 -8.70
C VAL A 100 7.24 7.77 -9.79
N GLU A 101 7.70 7.37 -10.98
CA GLU A 101 8.01 8.23 -12.13
C GLU A 101 6.81 8.47 -13.04
N SER A 102 5.78 7.62 -12.97
CA SER A 102 4.56 7.80 -13.77
C SER A 102 3.30 7.38 -13.03
N ILE A 103 2.15 7.95 -13.41
CA ILE A 103 0.85 7.60 -12.82
C ILE A 103 0.48 6.11 -12.96
N ASN A 104 1.11 5.39 -13.89
CA ASN A 104 0.84 3.97 -14.14
C ASN A 104 1.92 3.05 -13.54
N GLU A 105 2.97 3.60 -12.92
CA GLU A 105 4.04 2.79 -12.33
C GLU A 105 3.58 2.20 -11.01
N GLU A 106 3.71 0.88 -10.88
CA GLU A 106 3.41 0.16 -9.66
C GLU A 106 4.62 0.15 -8.73
N ILE A 107 4.40 0.30 -7.43
CA ILE A 107 5.43 -0.07 -6.45
C ILE A 107 5.60 -1.59 -6.53
N PRO A 108 6.82 -2.11 -6.72
CA PRO A 108 7.05 -3.53 -6.97
C PRO A 108 7.01 -4.35 -5.66
N TRP A 109 5.86 -4.34 -4.98
CA TRP A 109 5.63 -5.12 -3.78
C TRP A 109 5.65 -6.62 -4.10
N LEU A 110 6.49 -7.37 -3.39
CA LEU A 110 6.34 -8.80 -3.23
C LEU A 110 5.30 -9.06 -2.13
N LYS A 111 4.25 -9.82 -2.46
CA LYS A 111 3.18 -10.19 -1.51
C LYS A 111 3.30 -11.68 -1.17
N ASP A 112 3.44 -12.00 0.12
CA ASP A 112 3.46 -13.37 0.62
C ASP A 112 2.71 -13.46 1.94
N ASP A 113 1.69 -14.33 2.01
CA ASP A 113 0.87 -14.57 3.21
C ASP A 113 0.41 -13.29 3.96
N GLY A 114 -0.09 -12.29 3.23
CA GLY A 114 -0.54 -11.01 3.80
C GLY A 114 0.57 -10.04 4.24
N LYS A 115 1.84 -10.40 4.02
CA LYS A 115 3.01 -9.54 4.18
C LYS A 115 3.38 -8.91 2.85
N PHE A 116 3.71 -7.63 2.89
CA PHE A 116 4.23 -6.86 1.78
C PHE A 116 5.72 -6.64 1.99
N HIS A 117 6.51 -6.79 0.94
CA HIS A 117 7.95 -6.60 0.95
C HIS A 117 8.39 -5.80 -0.27
N LEU A 118 9.28 -4.84 -0.06
CA LEU A 118 9.89 -4.00 -1.08
C LEU A 118 11.38 -3.93 -0.82
N SER A 119 12.17 -4.25 -1.84
CA SER A 119 13.61 -4.05 -1.87
C SER A 119 13.93 -3.12 -3.03
N SER A 120 14.63 -2.00 -2.79
CA SER A 120 14.94 -1.03 -3.84
C SER A 120 16.16 -0.17 -3.53
N GLU A 121 16.81 0.31 -4.57
CA GLU A 121 17.85 1.34 -4.51
C GLU A 121 17.27 2.76 -4.61
N ARG A 122 15.96 2.88 -4.90
CA ARG A 122 15.26 4.15 -5.15
C ARG A 122 14.51 4.62 -3.91
N LEU A 123 15.09 5.55 -3.17
CA LEU A 123 14.50 6.08 -1.93
C LEU A 123 14.46 7.61 -1.91
N LEU A 124 13.27 8.17 -1.73
CA LEU A 124 13.08 9.59 -1.41
C LEU A 124 13.38 9.84 0.07
N PRO A 125 13.87 11.03 0.44
CA PRO A 125 14.01 11.41 1.83
C PRO A 125 12.64 11.44 2.54
N PRO A 126 12.58 11.14 3.85
CA PRO A 126 11.34 11.16 4.60
C PRO A 126 10.79 12.59 4.76
N ALA A 127 9.47 12.72 4.72
CA ALA A 127 8.80 13.99 4.98
C ALA A 127 8.76 14.26 6.49
N ASN A 128 9.29 15.40 6.93
CA ASN A 128 9.36 15.76 8.36
C ASN A 128 10.08 14.71 9.23
N GLY A 129 11.03 13.95 8.66
CA GLY A 129 11.78 12.92 9.38
C GLY A 129 11.04 11.59 9.57
N LEU A 130 9.84 11.44 9.01
CA LEU A 130 9.08 10.20 9.03
C LEU A 130 8.76 9.72 7.62
N TYR A 131 8.79 8.41 7.44
CA TYR A 131 8.20 7.75 6.28
C TYR A 131 6.73 7.48 6.51
N ARG A 132 5.95 7.43 5.41
CA ARG A 132 4.53 7.13 5.44
C ARG A 132 4.21 5.93 4.54
N ILE A 133 3.39 5.02 5.05
CA ILE A 133 2.76 3.95 4.29
C ILE A 133 1.24 4.13 4.38
N MET A 134 0.58 4.35 3.25
CA MET A 134 -0.87 4.20 3.17
C MET A 134 -1.19 2.72 2.95
N LEU A 135 -2.06 2.18 3.79
CA LEU A 135 -2.64 0.84 3.69
C LEU A 135 -4.11 0.98 3.38
N SER A 136 -4.64 0.11 2.52
CA SER A 136 -6.07 -0.12 2.49
C SER A 136 -6.41 -1.52 2.92
N GLU A 137 -7.30 -1.52 3.89
CA GLU A 137 -7.82 -2.69 4.59
C GLU A 137 -9.23 -3.04 4.09
N ASP A 138 -9.76 -2.29 3.13
CA ASP A 138 -11.13 -2.41 2.65
C ASP A 138 -11.15 -2.55 1.12
N LEU A 139 -11.58 -3.72 0.63
CA LEU A 139 -12.07 -3.90 -0.74
C LEU A 139 -13.60 -3.88 -0.69
N THR A 140 -14.22 -2.76 -0.32
CA THR A 140 -15.69 -2.73 -0.37
C THR A 140 -16.13 -2.66 -1.83
N LYS A 141 -16.78 -3.75 -2.23
CA LYS A 141 -17.57 -3.98 -3.43
C LYS A 141 -18.59 -2.87 -3.70
#